data_AF-A0A2E7LE34-F1
#
_entry.id   AF-A0A2E7LE34-F1
#
_cell.length_a   1.000
_cell.length_b   1.000
_cell.length_c   1.000
_cell.angle_alpha   90.00
_cell.angle_beta   90.00
_cell.angle_gamma   90.00
#
_symmetry.space_group_name_H-M   'P 1'
#
loop_
_entity.id
_entity.type
_entity.pdbx_description
1 polymer ?
#
loop_
_entity_poly.entity_id
_entity_poly.type
_entity_poly.pdbx_seq_one_letter_code
_entity_poly.pdbx_strand_id
1 'polypeptide(L)' 'MIILLQEGGMRQLESWDPKPASPAEIRGSFKSIATQSTGFRIGEHLPRLARHNALYNVVRSAYMDTCTP' A
#
# COMPACT_ATOMS: atom_id res chain seq x y z
N MET A 1 -9.92 7.95 17.81
CA MET A 1 -8.78 7.65 16.91
C MET A 1 -8.56 6.15 16.93
N ILE A 2 -8.52 5.48 15.77
CA ILE A 2 -8.28 4.04 15.67
C ILE A 2 -6.96 3.87 14.93
N ILE A 3 -6.04 3.10 15.50
CA ILE A 3 -4.74 2.77 14.89
C ILE A 3 -4.68 1.26 14.73
N LEU A 4 -4.39 0.83 13.50
CA LEU A 4 -4.13 -0.58 13.17
C LEU A 4 -2.63 -0.72 12.87
N LEU A 5 -1.90 -1.39 13.76
CA LEU A 5 -0.49 -1.70 13.56
C LEU A 5 -0.38 -3.05 12.85
N GLN A 6 0.30 -3.06 11.70
CA GLN A 6 0.45 -4.24 10.84
C GLN A 6 1.89 -4.79 10.90
N GLU A 7 2.45 -4.85 12.11
CA GLU A 7 3.75 -5.44 12.40
C GLU A 7 3.77 -6.91 11.95
N GLY A 8 4.40 -7.20 10.82
CA GLY A 8 4.56 -8.56 10.27
C GLY A 8 3.32 -9.16 9.57
N GLY A 9 2.19 -8.45 9.51
CA GLY A 9 0.93 -8.98 8.99
C GLY A 9 0.74 -8.79 7.48
N MET A 10 0.61 -7.54 7.03
CA MET A 10 0.31 -7.23 5.65
C MET A 10 1.54 -6.70 4.94
N ARG A 11 1.94 -7.38 3.85
CA ARG A 11 3.09 -6.94 3.06
C ARG A 11 2.76 -5.68 2.28
N GLN A 12 3.72 -4.76 2.21
CA GLN A 12 3.58 -3.53 1.41
C GLN A 12 3.33 -3.83 -0.08
N LEU A 13 4.00 -4.86 -0.59
CA LEU A 13 3.88 -5.37 -1.97
C LEU A 13 2.51 -5.99 -2.29
N GLU A 14 1.71 -6.30 -1.27
CA GLU A 14 0.42 -6.96 -1.44
C GLU A 14 -0.75 -6.02 -1.12
N SER A 15 -0.43 -4.80 -0.67
CA SER A 15 -1.39 -3.80 -0.20
C SER A 15 -1.36 -2.54 -1.04
N TRP A 16 -0.66 -1.49 -0.61
CA TRP A 16 -0.71 -0.16 -1.26
C TRP A 16 0.48 0.16 -2.16
N ASP A 17 1.46 -0.73 -2.31
CA ASP A 17 2.57 -0.54 -3.25
C ASP A 17 3.00 -1.86 -3.94
N PRO A 18 2.14 -2.44 -4.81
CA PRO A 18 2.39 -3.73 -5.45
C PRO A 18 3.40 -3.70 -6.61
N LYS A 19 4.15 -2.60 -6.79
CA LYS A 19 5.23 -2.43 -7.77
C LYS A 19 5.02 -3.18 -9.11
N PRO A 20 3.93 -2.92 -9.84
CA PRO A 20 3.51 -3.77 -10.96
C PRO A 20 4.51 -3.83 -12.13
N ALA A 21 5.37 -2.83 -12.27
CA ALA A 21 6.40 -2.76 -13.31
C ALA A 21 7.73 -3.45 -12.91
N SER A 22 7.88 -3.88 -11.65
CA SER A 22 9.09 -4.59 -11.21
C SER A 22 9.08 -6.05 -11.65
N PRO A 23 10.24 -6.71 -11.74
CA PRO A 23 10.35 -8.15 -11.97
C PRO A 23 9.50 -8.97 -11.00
N ALA A 24 9.09 -10.18 -11.43
CA ALA A 24 8.22 -11.06 -10.65
C ALA A 24 8.79 -11.38 -9.26
N GLU A 25 10.11 -11.49 -9.13
CA GLU A 25 10.79 -11.75 -7.85
C GLU A 25 10.65 -10.59 -6.85
N ILE A 26 10.39 -9.37 -7.33
CA ILE A 26 10.32 -8.14 -6.52
C ILE A 26 8.89 -7.74 -6.22
N ARG A 27 7.96 -7.94 -7.17
CA ARG A 27 6.61 -7.33 -7.10
C ARG A 27 5.57 -8.10 -6.26
N GLY A 28 5.99 -9.11 -5.50
CA GLY A 28 5.08 -9.97 -4.73
C GLY A 28 4.29 -10.96 -5.60
N SER A 29 3.70 -11.98 -4.97
CA SER A 29 3.02 -13.08 -5.67
C SER A 29 1.65 -12.70 -6.24
N PHE A 30 1.07 -11.60 -5.75
CA PHE A 30 -0.29 -11.17 -6.07
C PHE A 30 -0.31 -10.12 -7.19
N LYS A 31 -1.46 -10.01 -7.85
CA LYS A 31 -1.72 -9.00 -8.88
C LYS A 31 -2.06 -7.65 -8.24
N SER A 32 -1.88 -6.60 -9.02
CA SER A 32 -2.41 -5.28 -8.71
C SER A 32 -3.68 -5.00 -9.51
N ILE A 33 -4.61 -4.26 -8.90
CA ILE A 33 -5.83 -3.75 -9.51
C ILE A 33 -5.76 -2.22 -9.63
N ALA A 34 -6.44 -1.68 -10.64
CA ALA A 34 -6.59 -0.24 -10.78
C ALA A 34 -7.52 0.30 -9.68
N THR A 35 -7.29 1.54 -9.27
CA THR A 35 -8.21 2.27 -8.39
C THR A 35 -9.05 3.26 -9.19
N GLN A 36 -10.01 3.92 -8.53
CA GLN A 36 -10.80 4.98 -9.17
C GLN A 36 -9.92 6.13 -9.70
N SER A 37 -8.82 6.46 -9.01
CA SER A 37 -7.88 7.48 -9.49
C SER A 37 -6.92 6.90 -10.52
N THR A 38 -6.72 7.66 -11.60
CA THR A 38 -5.79 7.29 -12.66
C THR A 38 -4.36 7.25 -12.13
N GLY A 39 -3.60 6.23 -12.52
CA GLY A 39 -2.19 6.09 -12.16
C GLY A 39 -1.91 5.47 -10.78
N PHE A 40 -2.93 5.21 -9.96
CA PHE A 40 -2.76 4.53 -8.67
C PHE A 40 -3.32 3.11 -8.68
N ARG A 41 -2.53 2.15 -8.19
CA ARG A 41 -2.84 0.72 -8.16
C ARG A 41 -2.58 0.16 -6.77
N ILE A 42 -3.41 -0.79 -6.36
CA ILE A 42 -3.29 -1.50 -5.07
C ILE A 42 -3.42 -3.01 -5.29
N GLY A 43 -3.15 -3.82 -4.27
CA GLY A 43 -3.25 -5.28 -4.34
C GLY A 43 -4.67 -5.78 -4.60
N GLU A 44 -4.79 -6.92 -5.31
CA GLU A 44 -6.07 -7.50 -5.73
C GLU A 44 -7.01 -7.86 -4.57
N HIS A 45 -6.49 -8.04 -3.36
CA HIS A 45 -7.27 -8.34 -2.15
C HIS A 45 -7.95 -7.14 -1.51
N LEU A 46 -7.76 -5.93 -2.05
CA LEU A 46 -8.33 -4.69 -1.50
C LEU A 46 -9.40 -4.05 -2.41
N PRO A 47 -10.36 -4.79 -3.02
CA PRO A 47 -11.24 -4.25 -4.05
C PRO A 47 -12.14 -3.11 -3.55
N ARG A 48 -12.57 -3.16 -2.27
CA ARG A 48 -13.35 -2.08 -1.67
C ARG A 48 -12.51 -0.82 -1.48
N LEU A 49 -11.23 -0.93 -1.12
CA LEU A 49 -10.36 0.24 -1.02
C LEU A 49 -10.05 0.81 -2.41
N ALA A 50 -9.88 -0.03 -3.43
CA ALA A 50 -9.66 0.44 -4.80
C ALA A 50 -10.81 1.34 -5.29
N ARG A 51 -12.05 0.96 -4.94
CA ARG A 51 -13.25 1.76 -5.22
C ARG A 51 -13.32 3.06 -4.45
N HIS A 52 -12.84 3.09 -3.20
CA HIS A 52 -12.93 4.26 -2.32
C HIS A 52 -11.63 5.05 -2.23
N ASN A 53 -10.71 4.90 -3.19
CA ASN A 53 -9.41 5.58 -3.18
C ASN A 53 -9.53 7.12 -3.09
N ALA A 54 -10.61 7.72 -3.59
CA ALA A 54 -10.83 9.16 -3.46
C ALA A 54 -11.14 9.62 -2.01
N LEU A 55 -11.36 8.70 -1.08
CA LEU A 55 -11.72 8.99 0.32
C LEU A 55 -10.55 8.84 1.29
N TYR A 56 -9.37 8.42 0.83
CA TYR A 56 -8.20 8.25 1.68
C TYR A 56 -6.90 8.61 0.97
N ASN A 57 -5.89 8.95 1.77
CA ASN A 57 -4.54 9.19 1.29
C ASN A 57 -3.61 8.07 1.76
N VAL A 58 -2.59 7.77 0.96
CA VAL A 58 -1.56 6.80 1.31
C VAL A 58 -0.26 7.54 1.58
N VAL A 59 0.26 7.41 2.79
CA VAL A 59 1.59 7.90 3.16
C VAL A 59 2.58 6.77 2.99
N ARG A 60 3.59 6.94 2.13
CA ARG A 60 4.57 5.90 1.80
C ARG A 60 5.88 5.97 2.60
N SER A 61 6.07 7.04 3.35
CA SER A 61 7.27 7.27 4.15
C SER A 61 6.94 8.15 5.34
N ALA A 62 7.46 7.78 6.49
CA ALA A 62 7.50 8.62 7.68
C ALA A 62 8.92 8.50 8.25
N TYR A 63 9.47 9.63 8.69
CA TYR A 63 10.75 9.68 9.39
C TYR A 63 10.47 10.10 10.83
N MET A 64 11.00 9.36 11.78
CA MET A 64 10.95 9.71 13.19
C MET A 64 12.34 10.18 13.57
N ASP A 65 12.44 11.46 13.96
CA ASP A 65 13.68 11.98 14.51
C ASP A 65 13.84 11.44 15.94
N THR A 66 14.98 10.83 16.22
CA THR A 66 15.33 10.45 17.59
C THR A 66 15.95 11.67 18.22
N CYS A 67 15.21 12.35 19.10
CA CYS A 67 15.79 13.32 20.01
C CYS A 67 16.70 12.57 20.99
N THR A 68 17.92 12.28 20.56
CA THR A 68 19.03 11.97 21.45
C THR A 68 19.47 13.30 22.09
N PRO A 69 19.65 13.34 23.42
CA PRO A 69 20.08 14.57 24.10
C PRO A 69 21.44 15.07 23.60
#